data_AF-A0AAN7HS78-F1
#
_entry.id   AF-A0AAN7HS78-F1
#
_cell.length_a   1.000
_cell.length_b   1.000
_cell.length_c   1.000
_cell.angle_alpha   90.00
_cell.angle_beta   90.00
_cell.angle_gamma   90.00
#
_symmetry.space_group_name_H-M   'P 1'
#
loop_
_entity.id
_entity.type
_entity.pdbx_description
1 polymer ?
#
loop_
_entity_poly.entity_id
_entity_poly.type
_entity_poly.pdbx_seq_one_letter_code
_entity_poly.pdbx_strand_id
1 'polypeptide(L)'
;MATISTQTVSSLSSFSSSTPQWKYDVFLSFRGKDTRNNFTDHLYVALKQKGIFTFRDEEKLETGKSISPELMKAIENQVLPIFYDVDPSTVRKQVGTFAQAFAKHEKCFKDYIEKVQTWRTALREVANLKGWHVQARPESQIIQNIVGELCHKLSYAFSENTENLV
;
A
#
# COMPACT_ATOMS: atom_id res chain seq x y z
N MET A 1 -4.03 70.81 11.79
CA MET A 1 -3.43 69.86 10.82
C MET A 1 -3.15 68.57 11.58
N ALA A 2 -3.77 67.48 11.16
CA ALA A 2 -3.76 66.19 11.87
C ALA A 2 -2.53 65.36 11.49
N THR A 3 -1.88 64.74 12.50
CA THR A 3 -0.77 63.80 12.30
C THR A 3 -1.30 62.39 12.51
N ILE A 4 -1.28 61.58 11.45
CA ILE A 4 -1.79 60.20 11.43
C ILE A 4 -0.68 59.27 11.92
N SER A 5 -0.97 58.50 12.97
CA SER A 5 -0.08 57.46 13.50
C SER A 5 -0.30 56.15 12.73
N THR A 6 0.73 55.67 12.04
CA THR A 6 0.71 54.41 11.28
C THR A 6 0.89 53.21 12.21
N GLN A 7 -0.10 52.32 12.23
CA GLN A 7 0.02 50.98 12.81
C GLN A 7 0.60 50.01 11.77
N THR A 8 1.73 49.38 12.08
CA THR A 8 2.19 48.19 11.36
C THR A 8 2.71 47.17 12.37
N VAL A 9 1.85 46.23 12.74
CA VAL A 9 2.26 44.94 13.31
C VAL A 9 1.57 43.86 12.50
N SER A 10 2.21 43.46 11.40
CA SER A 10 1.87 42.23 10.69
C SER A 10 2.29 41.06 11.58
N SER A 11 1.36 40.60 12.41
CA SER A 11 1.44 39.30 13.06
C SER A 11 1.45 38.22 11.97
N LEU A 12 2.63 37.71 11.65
CA LEU A 12 2.81 36.44 10.94
C LEU A 12 2.28 35.33 11.83
N SER A 13 0.97 35.10 11.75
CA SER A 13 0.35 33.88 12.24
C SER A 13 0.94 32.75 11.41
N SER A 14 1.87 32.00 12.01
CA SER A 14 2.42 30.77 11.47
C SER A 14 1.25 29.86 11.10
N PHE A 15 0.96 29.73 9.81
CA PHE A 15 0.04 28.73 9.33
C PHE A 15 0.67 27.38 9.66
N SER A 16 0.27 26.81 10.80
CA SER A 16 0.52 25.40 11.10
C SER A 16 -0.33 24.62 10.10
N SER A 17 0.23 24.43 8.91
CA SER A 17 -0.27 23.48 7.93
C SER A 17 -0.05 22.12 8.58
N SER A 18 -1.05 21.66 9.32
CA SER A 18 -1.15 20.27 9.73
C SER A 18 -1.45 19.45 8.48
N THR A 19 -0.44 19.28 7.63
CA THR A 19 -0.43 18.18 6.66
C THR A 19 -0.58 16.90 7.49
N PRO A 20 -1.43 15.94 7.07
CA PRO A 20 -1.44 14.64 7.71
C PRO A 20 -0.01 14.11 7.61
N GLN A 21 0.68 14.00 8.74
CA GLN A 21 2.00 13.40 8.78
C GLN A 21 1.79 11.89 8.64
N TRP A 22 1.59 11.44 7.40
CA TRP A 22 1.48 10.02 7.10
C TRP A 22 2.75 9.34 7.60
N LYS A 23 2.59 8.39 8.52
CA LYS A 23 3.69 7.70 9.19
C LYS A 23 4.46 6.78 8.23
N TYR A 24 3.84 6.40 7.12
CA TYR A 24 4.36 5.42 6.17
C TYR A 24 4.06 5.87 4.73
N ASP A 25 5.02 5.63 3.85
CA ASP A 25 4.94 5.83 2.40
C ASP A 25 4.34 4.61 1.69
N VAL A 26 4.60 3.41 2.22
CA VAL A 26 4.21 2.14 1.59
C VAL A 26 3.58 1.20 2.61
N PHE A 27 2.49 0.54 2.22
CA PHE A 27 1.90 -0.57 2.96
C PHE A 27 2.25 -1.89 2.27
N LEU A 28 3.01 -2.75 2.95
CA LEU A 28 3.43 -4.06 2.45
C LEU A 28 2.52 -5.14 3.04
N SER A 29 1.50 -5.54 2.27
CA SER A 29 0.63 -6.68 2.60
C SER A 29 1.17 -7.97 1.99
N PHE A 30 1.22 -9.03 2.77
CA PHE A 30 1.63 -10.36 2.33
C PHE A 30 0.95 -11.42 3.18
N ARG A 31 0.78 -12.63 2.61
CA ARG A 31 0.17 -13.75 3.31
C ARG A 31 1.02 -14.99 3.15
N GLY A 32 1.06 -15.79 4.21
CA GLY A 32 1.75 -17.07 4.23
C GLY A 32 3.15 -16.98 4.79
N LYS A 33 3.56 -18.08 5.43
CA LYS A 33 4.88 -18.26 6.02
C LYS A 33 5.99 -18.27 4.95
N ASP A 34 5.64 -18.67 3.73
CA ASP A 34 6.58 -18.96 2.65
C ASP A 34 7.20 -17.71 2.02
N THR A 35 6.56 -16.54 2.14
CA THR A 35 7.10 -15.24 1.67
C THR A 35 7.72 -14.41 2.80
N ARG A 36 7.32 -14.67 4.06
CA ARG A 36 7.64 -13.84 5.23
C ARG A 36 9.13 -13.74 5.54
N ASN A 37 9.88 -14.82 5.38
CA ASN A 37 11.29 -14.92 5.82
C ASN A 37 12.31 -14.85 4.68
N ASN A 38 11.86 -14.62 3.45
CA ASN A 38 12.75 -14.54 2.29
C ASN A 38 12.45 -13.25 1.51
N PHE A 39 11.75 -13.33 0.38
CA PHE A 39 11.46 -12.21 -0.51
C PHE A 39 10.90 -10.97 0.19
N THR A 40 9.85 -11.12 1.02
CA THR A 40 9.22 -9.99 1.70
C THR A 40 10.16 -9.32 2.70
N ASP A 41 11.02 -10.09 3.36
CA ASP A 41 11.99 -9.54 4.30
C ASP A 41 13.08 -8.74 3.58
N HIS A 42 13.64 -9.30 2.51
CA HIS A 42 14.61 -8.60 1.67
C HIS A 42 14.02 -7.34 1.04
N LEU A 43 12.78 -7.38 0.56
CA LEU A 43 12.07 -6.21 0.04
C LEU A 43 11.89 -5.14 1.12
N TYR A 44 11.45 -5.53 2.32
CA TYR A 44 11.29 -4.61 3.44
C TYR A 44 12.60 -3.93 3.84
N VAL A 45 13.70 -4.69 3.92
CA VAL A 45 15.04 -4.16 4.21
C VAL A 45 15.48 -3.19 3.11
N ALA A 46 15.30 -3.53 1.84
CA ALA A 46 15.70 -2.68 0.71
C ALA A 46 14.90 -1.37 0.66
N LEU A 47 13.60 -1.39 0.95
CA LEU A 47 12.76 -0.20 1.08
C LEU A 47 13.28 0.73 2.18
N LYS A 48 13.57 0.17 3.36
CA LYS A 48 14.14 0.94 4.48
C LYS A 48 15.51 1.53 4.15
N GLN A 49 16.38 0.78 3.47
CA GLN A 49 17.70 1.28 3.04
C GLN A 49 17.59 2.48 2.08
N LYS A 50 16.48 2.59 1.34
CA LYS A 50 16.18 3.75 0.48
C LYS A 50 15.40 4.86 1.17
N GLY A 51 15.18 4.76 2.48
CA GLY A 51 14.44 5.77 3.24
C GLY A 51 12.93 5.75 3.03
N ILE A 52 12.39 4.68 2.43
CA ILE A 52 10.94 4.52 2.24
C ILE A 52 10.33 3.95 3.53
N PHE A 53 9.54 4.76 4.23
CA PHE A 53 8.88 4.37 5.48
C PHE A 53 7.77 3.35 5.19
N THR A 54 8.04 2.08 5.47
CA THR A 54 7.14 0.98 5.09
C THR A 54 6.43 0.41 6.31
N PHE A 55 5.09 0.35 6.28
CA PHE A 55 4.30 -0.48 7.18
C PHE A 55 4.31 -1.92 6.68
N ARG A 56 4.75 -2.86 7.51
CA ARG A 56 4.75 -4.29 7.20
C ARG A 56 3.54 -4.92 7.89
N ASP A 57 2.60 -5.44 7.10
CA ASP A 57 1.40 -6.11 7.58
C ASP A 57 1.78 -7.43 8.24
N GLU A 58 2.02 -7.41 9.55
CA GLU A 58 2.26 -8.65 10.29
C GLU A 58 0.96 -9.41 10.45
N GLU A 59 1.00 -10.72 10.18
CA GLU A 59 -0.11 -11.70 10.22
C GLU A 59 -0.81 -11.85 11.59
N LYS A 60 -0.67 -10.90 12.51
CA LYS A 60 -1.38 -10.82 13.78
C LYS A 60 -2.24 -9.55 13.89
N LEU A 61 -2.83 -9.07 12.79
CA LEU A 61 -4.03 -8.28 12.94
C LEU A 61 -5.08 -9.17 13.62
N GLU A 62 -5.44 -8.81 14.87
CA GLU A 62 -6.49 -9.49 15.61
C GLU A 62 -7.74 -9.58 14.73
N THR A 63 -8.08 -10.80 14.32
CA THR A 63 -9.27 -11.12 13.54
C THR A 63 -10.47 -10.38 14.14
N GLY A 64 -11.07 -9.46 13.40
CA GLY A 64 -12.25 -8.71 13.82
C GLY A 64 -12.07 -7.20 14.01
N LYS A 65 -10.85 -6.65 13.91
CA LYS A 65 -10.68 -5.19 13.83
C LYS A 65 -11.04 -4.68 12.44
N SER A 66 -11.88 -3.65 12.38
CA SER A 66 -12.12 -2.90 11.16
C SER A 66 -10.80 -2.35 10.65
N ILE A 67 -10.54 -2.46 9.35
CA ILE A 67 -9.41 -1.81 8.68
C ILE A 67 -9.47 -0.32 9.07
N SER A 68 -8.37 0.24 9.57
CA SER A 68 -8.38 1.64 10.00
C SER A 68 -8.69 2.55 8.79
N PRO A 69 -9.47 3.64 8.97
CA PRO A 69 -9.69 4.61 7.90
C PRO A 69 -8.37 5.15 7.30
N GLU A 70 -7.32 5.18 8.10
CA GLU A 70 -5.96 5.54 7.70
C GLU A 70 -5.36 4.53 6.71
N LEU A 71 -5.60 3.22 6.91
CA LEU A 71 -5.20 2.17 5.99
C LEU A 71 -6.04 2.23 4.69
N MET A 72 -7.35 2.48 4.80
CA MET A 72 -8.20 2.69 3.62
C MET A 72 -7.71 3.88 2.78
N LYS A 73 -7.41 5.01 3.42
CA LYS A 73 -6.88 6.22 2.77
C LYS A 73 -5.46 6.02 2.21
N ALA A 74 -4.62 5.20 2.84
CA ALA A 74 -3.31 4.84 2.30
C ALA A 74 -3.42 3.96 1.05
N ILE A 75 -4.46 3.11 0.97
CA ILE A 75 -4.74 2.25 -0.19
C ILE A 75 -5.40 3.03 -1.34
N GLU A 76 -6.03 4.17 -1.07
CA GLU A 76 -6.71 5.01 -2.08
C GLU A 76 -5.78 5.54 -3.19
N ASN A 77 -4.46 5.60 -2.98
CA ASN A 77 -3.55 6.27 -3.91
C ASN A 77 -2.99 5.36 -5.02
N GLN A 78 -2.55 4.13 -4.71
CA GLN A 78 -2.07 3.18 -5.72
C GLN A 78 -1.88 1.76 -5.15
N VAL A 79 -2.35 0.73 -5.87
CA VAL A 79 -2.11 -0.68 -5.51
C VAL A 79 -1.18 -1.34 -6.53
N LEU A 80 -0.19 -2.07 -6.02
CA LEU A 80 0.91 -2.67 -6.78
C LEU A 80 1.04 -4.16 -6.44
N PRO A 81 0.37 -5.07 -7.16
CA PRO A 81 0.44 -6.50 -6.87
C PRO A 81 1.79 -7.11 -7.23
N ILE A 82 2.27 -8.00 -6.37
CA ILE A 82 3.42 -8.87 -6.61
C ILE A 82 2.93 -10.32 -6.56
N PHE A 83 3.02 -11.02 -7.69
CA PHE A 83 2.67 -12.42 -7.85
C PHE A 83 3.91 -13.26 -7.61
N TYR A 84 4.07 -13.76 -6.38
CA TYR A 84 5.22 -14.56 -5.96
C TYR A 84 4.93 -16.06 -6.07
N ASP A 85 5.70 -16.76 -6.91
CA ASP A 85 5.57 -18.19 -7.22
C ASP A 85 4.13 -18.60 -7.57
N VAL A 86 3.40 -17.68 -8.21
CA VAL A 86 2.01 -17.88 -8.59
C VAL A 86 1.75 -17.21 -9.92
N ASP A 87 1.06 -17.92 -10.81
CA ASP A 87 0.61 -17.35 -12.08
C ASP A 87 -0.55 -16.37 -11.84
N PRO A 88 -0.43 -15.09 -12.23
CA PRO A 88 -1.49 -14.08 -12.09
C PRO A 88 -2.85 -14.51 -12.66
N SER A 89 -2.84 -15.33 -13.72
CA SER A 89 -4.05 -15.84 -14.35
C SER A 89 -4.84 -16.76 -13.42
N THR A 90 -4.15 -17.54 -12.58
CA THR A 90 -4.78 -18.45 -11.62
C THR A 90 -5.43 -17.68 -10.47
N VAL A 91 -4.80 -16.58 -10.04
CA VAL A 91 -5.34 -15.64 -9.05
C VAL A 91 -6.58 -14.95 -9.60
N ARG A 92 -6.50 -14.41 -10.82
CA ARG A 92 -7.60 -13.70 -11.50
C ARG A 92 -8.82 -14.57 -11.70
N LYS A 93 -8.61 -15.80 -12.21
CA LYS A 93 -9.68 -16.76 -12.48
C LYS A 93 -10.13 -17.50 -11.21
N GLN A 94 -9.41 -17.35 -10.10
CA GLN A 94 -9.69 -18.00 -8.82
C GLN A 94 -9.81 -19.52 -8.97
N VAL A 95 -8.84 -20.12 -9.68
CA VAL A 95 -8.78 -21.57 -9.97
C VAL A 95 -7.72 -22.27 -9.10
N GLY A 96 -7.73 -23.60 -9.09
CA GLY A 96 -6.75 -24.39 -8.33
C GLY A 96 -6.87 -24.19 -6.82
N THR A 97 -5.75 -23.87 -6.15
CA THR A 97 -5.69 -23.65 -4.70
C THR A 97 -6.59 -22.50 -4.23
N PHE A 98 -6.74 -21.46 -5.05
CA PHE A 98 -7.63 -20.33 -4.75
C PHE A 98 -9.11 -20.77 -4.75
N ALA A 99 -9.53 -21.59 -5.71
CA ALA A 99 -10.89 -22.13 -5.75
C ALA A 99 -11.21 -22.92 -4.48
N GLN A 100 -10.28 -23.80 -4.08
CA GLN A 100 -10.41 -24.61 -2.87
C GLN A 100 -10.48 -23.75 -1.60
N ALA A 101 -9.66 -22.70 -1.51
CA ALA A 101 -9.69 -21.76 -0.40
C ALA A 101 -11.03 -21.01 -0.30
N PHE A 102 -11.57 -20.51 -1.42
CA PHE A 102 -12.87 -19.85 -1.43
C PHE A 102 -14.00 -20.81 -1.07
N ALA A 103 -14.02 -22.04 -1.60
CA ALA A 103 -15.04 -23.04 -1.24
C ALA A 103 -15.03 -23.35 0.26
N LYS A 104 -13.84 -23.43 0.87
CA LYS A 104 -13.69 -23.57 2.32
C LYS A 104 -14.27 -22.35 3.06
N HIS A 105 -13.96 -21.14 2.62
CA HIS A 105 -14.49 -19.92 3.22
C HIS A 105 -16.01 -19.79 3.08
N GLU A 106 -16.60 -20.14 1.94
CA GLU A 106 -18.06 -20.15 1.74
C GLU A 106 -18.76 -21.12 2.71
N LYS A 107 -18.15 -22.26 2.99
CA LYS A 107 -18.67 -23.22 3.99
C LYS A 107 -18.54 -22.69 5.42
N CYS A 108 -17.48 -21.98 5.75
CA CYS A 108 -17.23 -21.44 7.10
C CYS A 108 -17.99 -20.13 7.38
N PHE A 109 -18.30 -19.36 6.35
CA PHE A 109 -18.92 -18.03 6.43
C PHE A 109 -20.29 -18.00 5.74
N LYS A 110 -21.11 -19.04 5.95
CA LYS A 110 -22.42 -19.18 5.27
C LYS A 110 -23.32 -17.96 5.47
N ASP A 111 -23.34 -17.41 6.69
CA ASP A 111 -24.15 -16.23 7.04
C ASP A 111 -23.54 -14.91 6.56
N TYR A 112 -22.32 -14.95 6.01
CA TYR A 112 -21.57 -13.80 5.51
C TYR A 112 -21.13 -14.00 4.07
N ILE A 113 -21.94 -14.70 3.28
CA ILE A 113 -21.62 -15.04 1.89
C ILE A 113 -21.32 -13.79 1.04
N GLU A 114 -22.02 -12.68 1.31
CA GLU A 114 -21.80 -11.39 0.66
C GLU A 114 -20.36 -10.89 0.86
N LYS A 115 -19.79 -11.06 2.06
CA LYS A 115 -18.39 -10.71 2.33
C LYS A 115 -17.43 -11.57 1.50
N VAL A 116 -17.73 -12.86 1.37
CA VAL A 116 -16.91 -13.77 0.55
C VAL A 116 -16.95 -13.36 -0.93
N GLN A 117 -18.11 -12.94 -1.44
CA GLN A 117 -18.21 -12.39 -2.80
C GLN A 117 -17.42 -11.08 -2.95
N THR A 118 -17.48 -10.18 -1.96
CA THR A 118 -16.65 -8.97 -1.95
C THR A 118 -15.15 -9.31 -2.01
N TRP A 119 -14.69 -10.31 -1.27
CA TRP A 119 -13.29 -10.77 -1.33
C TRP A 119 -12.93 -11.37 -2.69
N ARG A 120 -13.82 -12.15 -3.32
CA ARG A 120 -13.62 -12.70 -4.68
C ARG A 120 -13.47 -11.57 -5.71
N THR A 121 -14.32 -10.55 -5.61
CA THR A 121 -14.27 -9.38 -6.50
C THR A 121 -13.00 -8.59 -6.27
N ALA A 122 -12.67 -8.24 -5.03
CA ALA A 122 -11.45 -7.50 -4.70
C ALA A 122 -10.18 -8.21 -5.20
N LEU A 123 -10.08 -9.53 -4.99
CA LEU A 123 -8.92 -10.30 -5.47
C LEU A 123 -8.83 -10.31 -7.01
N ARG A 124 -9.98 -10.39 -7.70
CA ARG A 124 -10.03 -10.31 -9.17
C ARG A 124 -9.54 -8.96 -9.67
N GLU A 125 -10.04 -7.86 -9.09
CA GLU A 125 -9.64 -6.50 -9.45
C GLU A 125 -8.14 -6.30 -9.25
N VAL A 126 -7.61 -6.69 -8.09
CA VAL A 126 -6.17 -6.61 -7.81
C VAL A 126 -5.36 -7.46 -8.80
N ALA A 127 -5.83 -8.66 -9.16
CA ALA A 127 -5.17 -9.53 -10.14
C ALA A 127 -5.26 -9.01 -11.60
N ASN A 128 -6.10 -8.02 -11.87
CA ASN A 128 -6.18 -7.33 -13.15
C ASN A 128 -5.25 -6.11 -13.24
N LEU A 129 -4.74 -5.62 -12.11
CA LEU A 129 -3.79 -4.51 -12.09
C LEU A 129 -2.43 -4.94 -12.67
N LYS A 130 -1.68 -3.95 -13.17
CA LYS A 130 -0.28 -4.15 -13.56
C LYS A 130 0.55 -4.42 -12.30
N GLY A 131 1.43 -5.41 -12.37
CA GLY A 131 2.25 -5.81 -11.24
C GLY A 131 3.45 -6.66 -11.66
N TRP A 132 4.19 -7.14 -10.66
CA TRP A 132 5.38 -7.96 -10.88
C TRP A 132 5.08 -9.43 -10.71
N HIS A 133 5.67 -10.25 -11.57
CA HIS A 133 5.58 -11.70 -11.49
C HIS A 133 6.95 -12.28 -11.16
N VAL A 134 7.03 -13.01 -10.05
CA VAL A 134 8.27 -13.55 -9.47
C VAL A 134 8.19 -15.07 -9.55
N GLN A 135 8.74 -15.68 -10.60
CA GLN A 135 8.68 -17.15 -10.81
C GLN A 135 10.00 -17.88 -10.56
N ALA A 136 11.17 -17.29 -10.88
CA ALA A 136 12.51 -17.72 -10.43
C ALA A 136 13.61 -16.85 -11.09
N ARG A 137 14.76 -16.73 -10.40
CA ARG A 137 16.03 -16.03 -10.75
C ARG A 137 16.07 -14.53 -10.37
N PRO A 138 17.28 -14.03 -10.03
CA PRO A 138 17.58 -13.60 -8.67
C PRO A 138 16.59 -12.55 -8.15
N GLU A 139 15.92 -12.87 -7.05
CA GLU A 139 14.94 -12.00 -6.37
C GLU A 139 15.47 -10.59 -6.13
N SER A 140 16.78 -10.45 -5.89
CA SER A 140 17.45 -9.17 -5.68
C SER A 140 17.22 -8.17 -6.82
N GLN A 141 17.19 -8.63 -8.07
CA GLN A 141 16.99 -7.74 -9.22
C GLN A 141 15.54 -7.25 -9.30
N ILE A 142 14.58 -8.12 -8.98
CA ILE A 142 13.18 -7.74 -8.90
C ILE A 142 12.95 -6.77 -7.74
N ILE A 143 13.56 -7.03 -6.59
CA ILE A 143 13.50 -6.14 -5.42
C ILE A 143 14.08 -4.76 -5.77
N GLN A 144 15.24 -4.70 -6.42
CA GLN A 144 15.84 -3.44 -6.86
C GLN A 144 14.93 -2.68 -7.84
N ASN A 145 14.29 -3.38 -8.78
CA ASN A 145 13.36 -2.77 -9.72
C ASN A 145 12.12 -2.22 -9.01
N ILE A 146 11.52 -2.98 -8.08
CA ILE A 146 10.37 -2.53 -7.28
C ILE A 146 10.73 -1.30 -6.47
N VAL A 147 11.85 -1.35 -5.74
CA VAL A 147 12.31 -0.25 -4.89
C VAL A 147 12.62 0.99 -5.73
N GLY A 148 13.27 0.82 -6.88
CA GLY A 148 13.54 1.93 -7.82
C GLY A 148 12.26 2.56 -8.37
N GLU A 149 11.28 1.75 -8.78
CA GLU A 149 10.00 2.26 -9.25
C GLU A 149 9.23 3.00 -8.15
N LEU A 150 9.24 2.49 -6.93
CA LEU A 150 8.63 3.17 -5.78
C LEU A 150 9.33 4.48 -5.44
N CYS A 151 10.67 4.52 -5.46
CA CYS A 151 11.41 5.77 -5.28
C CYS A 151 11.00 6.82 -6.31
N HIS A 152 10.93 6.46 -7.60
CA HIS A 152 10.51 7.38 -8.66
C HIS A 152 9.05 7.85 -8.50
N LYS A 153 8.13 6.92 -8.20
CA LYS A 153 6.72 7.26 -7.99
C LYS A 153 6.51 8.20 -6.81
N LEU A 154 7.21 7.94 -5.69
CA LEU A 154 7.15 8.81 -4.52
C LEU A 154 7.77 10.18 -4.83
N SER A 155 8.95 10.23 -5.45
CA SER A 155 9.57 11.52 -5.80
C SER A 155 8.71 12.38 -6.72
N TYR A 156 8.01 11.75 -7.68
CA TYR A 156 7.14 12.46 -8.60
C TYR A 156 5.88 12.99 -7.89
N ALA A 157 5.27 12.20 -7.01
CA ALA A 157 4.13 12.62 -6.18
C ALA A 157 4.48 13.79 -5.24
N PHE A 158 5.73 13.86 -4.75
CA PHE A 158 6.21 15.01 -3.98
C PHE A 158 6.48 16.25 -4.85
N SER A 159 6.85 16.06 -6.12
CA SER A 159 7.11 17.17 -7.05
C SER A 159 5.83 17.89 -7.50
N GLU A 160 4.77 17.15 -7.86
CA GLU A 160 3.49 17.74 -8.28
C GLU A 160 2.80 18.56 -7.18
N ASN A 161 3.10 18.28 -5.91
CA ASN A 161 2.55 19.05 -4.78
C ASN A 161 3.24 20.42 -4.55
N THR A 162 4.33 20.72 -5.27
CA THR A 162 5.08 21.99 -5.09
C THR A 162 4.76 23.07 -6.12
N GLU A 163 4.02 22.75 -7.19
CA GLU A 163 3.60 23.76 -8.20
C GLU A 163 2.48 24.70 -7.71
N ASN A 164 1.98 24.53 -6.48
CA ASN A 164 0.99 25.40 -5.86
C ASN A 164 1.56 26.32 -4.75
N LEU A 165 2.88 26.46 -4.66
CA LEU A 165 3.54 27.38 -3.73
C LEU A 165 4.11 28.58 -4.50
N VAL A 166 3.37 29.71 -4.45
CA VAL A 166 3.87 31.07 -4.72
C VAL A 166 4.18 31.74 -3.39
#